data_AF-A0A8B6BEM1-F1
#
_entry.id   AF-A0A8B6BEM1-F1
#
_cell.length_a   1.000
_cell.length_b   1.000
_cell.length_c   1.000
_cell.angle_alpha   90.00
_cell.angle_beta   90.00
_cell.angle_gamma   90.00
#
_symmetry.space_group_name_H-M   'P 1'
#
loop_
_entity.id
_entity.type
_entity.pdbx_description
1 polymer ?
#
loop_
_entity_poly.entity_id
_entity_poly.type
_entity_poly.pdbx_seq_one_letter_code
_entity_poly.pdbx_strand_id
1 'polypeptide(L)'
;MQAVQQKHGHDREHVFLLEGKEYSKNLFHTIVKRDTEVAADTDIVMEFSTKKPYQEYIRINIYSTKESNITYVDDNGCDFLAQSVIKVVKPSETLQNVKVAFTFGKTEMRVTAHDLDNDDKYEGVLDLLAEQDEDETPDIILDE
;
A
#
# COMPACT_ATOMS: atom_id res chain seq x y z
N MET A 1 -14.30 -11.69 20.74
CA MET A 1 -13.75 -11.05 19.53
C MET A 1 -13.16 -12.16 18.68
N GLN A 2 -13.78 -12.51 17.55
CA GLN A 2 -13.30 -13.58 16.67
C GLN A 2 -12.29 -13.00 15.68
N ALA A 3 -11.09 -13.57 15.66
CA ALA A 3 -10.12 -13.33 14.61
C ALA A 3 -10.72 -13.81 13.27
N VAL A 4 -10.87 -12.90 12.31
CA VAL A 4 -11.24 -13.28 10.95
C VAL A 4 -10.01 -13.92 10.33
N GLN A 5 -10.01 -15.26 10.25
CA GLN A 5 -9.03 -15.99 9.44
C GLN A 5 -9.24 -15.60 7.98
N GLN A 6 -8.30 -14.82 7.43
CA GLN A 6 -8.22 -14.51 6.02
C GLN A 6 -8.01 -15.83 5.26
N LYS A 7 -9.01 -16.19 4.45
CA LYS A 7 -9.00 -17.40 3.64
C LYS A 7 -7.95 -17.21 2.55
N HIS A 8 -6.86 -17.97 2.60
CA HIS A 8 -5.75 -17.85 1.67
C HIS A 8 -6.25 -18.19 0.25
N GLY A 9 -6.40 -17.15 -0.59
CA GLY A 9 -6.67 -17.29 -2.02
C GLY A 9 -5.42 -17.83 -2.70
N HIS A 10 -5.43 -19.13 -3.02
CA HIS A 10 -4.40 -19.80 -3.81
C HIS A 10 -4.92 -20.02 -5.24
N ASP A 11 -5.03 -18.96 -6.03
CA ASP A 11 -5.03 -19.12 -7.48
C ASP A 11 -3.59 -19.35 -7.96
N ARG A 12 -3.38 -20.36 -8.81
CA ARG A 12 -2.06 -20.82 -9.24
C ARG A 12 -1.31 -19.76 -10.04
N GLU A 13 -2.02 -18.85 -10.70
CA GLU A 13 -1.40 -17.79 -11.51
C GLU A 13 -0.71 -16.71 -10.66
N HIS A 14 -1.14 -16.59 -9.40
CA HIS A 14 -0.63 -15.60 -8.45
C HIS A 14 0.33 -16.21 -7.43
N VAL A 15 0.57 -17.52 -7.44
CA VAL A 15 1.55 -18.15 -6.56
C VAL A 15 2.95 -18.06 -7.16
N PHE A 16 3.92 -17.66 -6.36
CA PHE A 16 5.34 -17.76 -6.67
C PHE A 16 6.10 -18.40 -5.51
N LEU A 17 7.21 -19.08 -5.84
CA LEU A 17 8.07 -19.73 -4.86
C LEU A 17 9.26 -18.82 -4.54
N LEU A 18 9.49 -18.56 -3.26
CA LEU A 18 10.68 -17.89 -2.76
C LEU A 18 11.26 -18.73 -1.63
N GLU A 19 12.50 -19.21 -1.81
CA GLU A 19 13.21 -20.08 -0.85
C GLU A 19 12.42 -21.33 -0.42
N GLY A 20 11.67 -21.92 -1.36
CA GLY A 20 10.86 -23.11 -1.09
C GLY A 20 9.54 -22.86 -0.35
N LYS A 21 9.19 -21.60 -0.08
CA LYS A 21 7.88 -21.19 0.43
C LYS A 21 7.03 -20.59 -0.69
N GLU A 22 5.74 -20.91 -0.70
CA GLU A 22 4.76 -20.32 -1.61
C GLU A 22 4.27 -18.97 -1.08
N TYR A 23 4.23 -17.98 -1.96
CA TYR A 23 3.72 -16.64 -1.71
C TYR A 23 2.73 -16.26 -2.79
N SER A 24 1.71 -15.48 -2.43
CA SER A 24 0.78 -14.89 -3.40
C SER A 24 1.24 -13.48 -3.77
N LYS A 25 1.42 -13.22 -5.07
CA LYS A 25 1.60 -11.85 -5.61
C LYS A 25 0.24 -11.21 -5.87
N ASN A 26 0.24 -9.89 -6.02
CA ASN A 26 -0.93 -9.11 -6.45
C ASN A 26 -2.17 -9.24 -5.56
N LEU A 27 -2.04 -9.67 -4.31
CA LEU A 27 -3.19 -9.73 -3.39
C LEU A 27 -3.74 -8.32 -3.16
N PHE A 28 -5.06 -8.19 -3.31
CA PHE A 28 -5.77 -6.96 -2.96
C PHE A 28 -5.89 -6.88 -1.44
N HIS A 29 -5.34 -5.82 -0.84
CA HIS A 29 -5.43 -5.55 0.59
C HIS A 29 -6.38 -4.39 0.84
N THR A 30 -7.50 -4.65 1.52
CA THR A 30 -8.52 -3.64 1.77
C THR A 30 -8.08 -2.65 2.84
N ILE A 31 -7.93 -1.38 2.47
CA ILE A 31 -7.69 -0.26 3.39
C ILE A 31 -9.00 0.25 3.98
N VAL A 32 -9.96 0.55 3.12
CA VAL A 32 -11.29 1.07 3.46
C VAL A 32 -12.33 0.42 2.56
N LYS A 33 -13.53 0.16 3.09
CA LYS A 33 -14.65 -0.35 2.31
C LYS A 33 -15.52 0.80 1.83
N ARG A 34 -16.14 0.65 0.65
CA ARG A 34 -17.20 1.55 0.18
C ARG A 34 -18.27 1.73 1.27
N ASP A 35 -18.83 2.93 1.34
CA ASP A 35 -19.85 3.35 2.31
C ASP A 35 -19.38 3.35 3.77
N THR A 36 -18.07 3.21 4.01
CA THR A 36 -17.48 3.47 5.33
C THR A 36 -17.29 4.97 5.48
N GLU A 37 -17.95 5.56 6.48
CA GLU A 37 -17.68 6.94 6.87
C GLU A 37 -16.31 7.00 7.55
N VAL A 38 -15.38 7.72 6.94
CA VAL A 38 -14.06 8.00 7.51
C VAL A 38 -14.07 9.46 7.95
N ALA A 39 -13.81 9.70 9.23
CA ALA A 39 -13.67 11.05 9.74
C ALA A 39 -12.47 11.71 9.06
N ALA A 40 -12.63 12.96 8.63
CA ALA A 40 -11.55 13.73 8.05
C ALA A 40 -10.34 13.77 9.01
N ASP A 41 -9.14 13.75 8.44
CA ASP A 41 -7.87 13.83 9.15
C ASP A 41 -7.63 12.65 10.12
N THR A 42 -8.29 11.51 9.87
CA THR A 42 -8.06 10.27 10.61
C THR A 42 -7.18 9.31 9.82
N ASP A 43 -6.21 8.72 10.52
CA ASP A 43 -5.27 7.77 9.94
C ASP A 43 -5.81 6.33 9.98
N ILE A 44 -5.72 5.64 8.85
CA ILE A 44 -5.74 4.18 8.79
C ILE A 44 -4.30 3.70 8.65
N VAL A 45 -3.79 3.03 9.68
CA VAL A 45 -2.39 2.59 9.74
C VAL A 45 -2.26 1.12 9.32
N MET A 46 -1.31 0.83 8.45
CA MET A 46 -0.91 -0.52 8.07
C MET A 46 0.59 -0.71 8.18
N GLU A 47 1.03 -1.96 8.32
CA GLU A 47 2.44 -2.32 8.38
C GLU A 47 2.86 -3.03 7.09
N PHE A 48 3.96 -2.57 6.52
CA PHE A 48 4.61 -3.15 5.36
C PHE A 48 6.03 -3.56 5.72
N SER A 49 6.59 -4.52 4.97
CA SER A 49 7.97 -4.94 5.13
C SER A 49 8.68 -4.95 3.79
N THR A 50 9.98 -4.65 3.79
CA THR A 50 10.82 -4.94 2.63
C THR A 50 10.75 -6.43 2.30
N LYS A 51 10.88 -6.77 1.01
CA LYS A 51 10.75 -8.16 0.53
C LYS A 51 12.10 -8.81 0.25
N LYS A 52 13.17 -8.01 0.24
CA LYS A 52 14.55 -8.48 0.03
C LYS A 52 15.54 -7.66 0.87
N PRO A 53 16.70 -8.24 1.21
CA PRO A 53 17.83 -7.50 1.74
C PRO A 53 18.18 -6.30 0.86
N TYR A 54 18.56 -5.19 1.50
CA TYR A 54 19.00 -3.95 0.88
C TYR A 54 17.99 -3.34 -0.12
N GLN A 55 16.69 -3.57 0.09
CA GLN A 55 15.65 -2.94 -0.73
C GLN A 55 15.59 -1.43 -0.47
N GLU A 56 15.81 -0.65 -1.52
CA GLU A 56 15.85 0.83 -1.41
C GLU A 56 14.48 1.49 -1.45
N TYR A 57 13.46 0.83 -2.00
CA TYR A 57 12.14 1.42 -2.19
C TYR A 57 11.02 0.44 -1.89
N ILE A 58 9.96 0.91 -1.24
CA ILE A 58 8.68 0.23 -1.10
C ILE A 58 7.67 0.97 -1.98
N ARG A 59 7.05 0.26 -2.92
CA ARG A 59 5.99 0.81 -3.78
C ARG A 59 4.64 0.36 -3.26
N ILE A 60 3.76 1.32 -3.03
CA ILE A 60 2.38 1.10 -2.60
C ILE A 60 1.49 1.54 -3.73
N ASN A 61 0.88 0.58 -4.39
CA ASN A 61 -0.12 0.82 -5.42
C ASN A 61 -1.49 0.87 -4.76
N ILE A 62 -2.23 1.94 -5.01
CA ILE A 62 -3.58 2.17 -4.51
C ILE A 62 -4.53 1.81 -5.63
N TYR A 63 -5.50 0.96 -5.31
CA TYR A 63 -6.52 0.50 -6.23
C TYR A 63 -7.91 0.77 -5.65
N SER A 64 -8.90 0.86 -6.51
CA SER A 64 -10.30 0.89 -6.12
C SER A 64 -11.09 -0.14 -6.91
N THR A 65 -12.24 -0.53 -6.38
CA THR A 65 -13.14 -1.46 -7.06
C THR A 65 -14.58 -1.18 -6.66
N LYS A 66 -15.51 -1.53 -7.55
CA LYS A 66 -16.94 -1.61 -7.21
C LYS A 66 -17.39 -3.00 -6.79
N GLU A 67 -16.54 -4.00 -7.01
CA GLU A 67 -16.85 -5.39 -6.74
C GLU A 67 -16.58 -5.72 -5.27
N SER A 68 -17.44 -6.56 -4.70
CA SER A 68 -17.38 -6.91 -3.27
C SER A 68 -16.45 -8.10 -2.98
N ASN A 69 -15.98 -8.78 -4.03
CA ASN A 69 -15.30 -10.07 -3.98
C ASN A 69 -13.94 -10.08 -4.73
N ILE A 70 -13.28 -8.93 -4.86
CA ILE A 70 -11.91 -8.86 -5.38
C ILE A 70 -10.94 -9.59 -4.44
N THR A 71 -10.08 -10.41 -5.01
CA THR A 71 -8.99 -11.11 -4.33
C THR A 71 -7.64 -10.59 -4.80
N TYR A 72 -7.50 -10.25 -6.09
CA TYR A 72 -6.26 -9.78 -6.70
C TYR A 72 -6.42 -8.42 -7.37
N VAL A 73 -5.35 -7.64 -7.43
CA VAL A 73 -5.36 -6.30 -8.05
C VAL A 73 -5.52 -6.33 -9.57
N ASP A 74 -5.39 -7.50 -10.19
CA ASP A 74 -5.61 -7.77 -11.62
C ASP A 74 -6.96 -8.45 -11.89
N ASP A 75 -7.80 -8.65 -10.87
CA ASP A 75 -9.19 -9.09 -11.05
C ASP A 75 -10.00 -8.03 -11.82
N ASN A 76 -10.94 -8.48 -12.65
CA ASN A 76 -11.81 -7.59 -13.43
C ASN A 76 -12.60 -6.64 -12.51
N GLY A 77 -12.58 -5.34 -12.85
CA GLY A 77 -13.26 -4.30 -12.08
C GLY A 77 -12.43 -3.73 -10.92
N CYS A 78 -11.12 -4.01 -10.90
CA CYS A 78 -10.13 -3.36 -10.06
C CYS A 78 -9.36 -2.28 -10.86
N ASP A 79 -9.51 -1.03 -10.46
CA ASP A 79 -8.94 0.14 -11.13
C ASP A 79 -7.73 0.66 -10.34
N PHE A 80 -6.60 0.88 -11.00
CA PHE A 80 -5.44 1.53 -10.41
C PHE A 80 -5.72 3.03 -10.25
N LEU A 81 -5.49 3.57 -9.05
CA LEU A 81 -5.68 4.99 -8.76
C LEU A 81 -4.36 5.75 -8.67
N ALA A 82 -3.35 5.17 -8.02
CA ALA A 82 -2.11 5.88 -7.76
C ALA A 82 -1.00 4.97 -7.25
N GLN A 83 0.22 5.47 -7.29
CA GLN A 83 1.37 4.84 -6.64
C GLN A 83 2.03 5.84 -5.68
N SER A 84 2.31 5.37 -4.46
CA SER A 84 3.22 6.02 -3.53
C SER A 84 4.53 5.23 -3.49
N VAL A 85 5.66 5.94 -3.52
CA VAL A 85 7.00 5.34 -3.47
C VAL A 85 7.70 5.81 -2.20
N ILE A 86 7.91 4.89 -1.28
CA ILE A 86 8.61 5.15 -0.02
C ILE A 86 10.06 4.75 -0.20
N LYS A 87 10.99 5.68 0.02
CA LYS A 87 12.42 5.38 0.07
C LYS A 87 12.76 4.74 1.42
N VAL A 88 13.72 3.83 1.45
CA VAL A 88 14.26 3.24 2.67
C VAL A 88 15.59 3.95 2.97
N VAL A 89 15.71 4.67 4.10
CA VAL A 89 16.88 5.56 4.35
C VAL A 89 18.16 4.72 4.48
N LYS A 90 18.06 3.58 5.16
CA LYS A 90 19.18 2.69 5.48
C LYS A 90 18.81 1.26 5.13
N PRO A 91 18.83 0.87 3.85
CA PRO A 91 18.59 -0.52 3.47
C PRO A 91 19.62 -1.43 4.16
N SER A 92 19.14 -2.47 4.84
CA SER A 92 20.00 -3.40 5.58
C SER A 92 19.84 -4.83 5.09
N GLU A 93 20.69 -5.74 5.58
CA GLU A 93 20.58 -7.16 5.27
C GLU A 93 19.28 -7.78 5.81
N THR A 94 18.80 -7.27 6.95
CA THR A 94 17.54 -7.66 7.57
C THR A 94 16.34 -7.00 6.88
N LEU A 95 15.20 -7.70 6.88
CA LEU A 95 13.96 -7.09 6.40
C LEU A 95 13.50 -6.01 7.39
N GLN A 96 13.09 -4.86 6.87
CA GLN A 96 12.72 -3.69 7.66
C GLN A 96 11.22 -3.45 7.57
N ASN A 97 10.61 -3.06 8.69
CA ASN A 97 9.19 -2.79 8.77
C ASN A 97 8.91 -1.30 8.72
N VAL A 98 7.88 -0.94 7.96
CA VAL A 98 7.45 0.45 7.75
C VAL A 98 5.97 0.52 8.08
N LYS A 99 5.62 1.41 9.01
CA LYS A 99 4.22 1.79 9.25
C LYS A 99 3.82 2.82 8.22
N VAL A 100 2.67 2.63 7.60
CA VAL A 100 2.12 3.54 6.61
C VAL A 100 0.76 3.99 7.08
N ALA A 101 0.59 5.30 7.26
CA ALA A 101 -0.67 5.92 7.62
C ALA A 101 -1.32 6.51 6.37
N PHE A 102 -2.57 6.10 6.12
CA PHE A 102 -3.43 6.64 5.09
C PHE A 102 -4.40 7.62 5.76
N THR A 103 -4.14 8.91 5.60
CA THR A 103 -4.96 9.99 6.15
C THR A 103 -5.98 10.40 5.10
N PHE A 104 -7.26 10.19 5.38
CA PHE A 104 -8.33 10.61 4.49
C PHE A 104 -8.73 12.05 4.85
N GLY A 105 -8.44 12.99 3.95
CA GLY A 105 -8.90 14.36 4.05
C GLY A 105 -10.35 14.51 3.55
N LYS A 106 -10.74 15.74 3.22
CA LYS A 106 -12.05 16.01 2.61
C LYS A 106 -12.07 15.59 1.13
N THR A 107 -11.03 15.92 0.38
CA THR A 107 -10.92 15.69 -1.07
C THR A 107 -9.65 14.96 -1.49
N GLU A 108 -8.73 14.74 -0.55
CA GLU A 108 -7.38 14.21 -0.79
C GLU A 108 -7.13 13.02 0.12
N MET A 109 -6.19 12.15 -0.26
CA MET A 109 -5.65 11.11 0.62
C MET A 109 -4.16 11.33 0.77
N ARG A 110 -3.69 11.45 2.00
CA ARG A 110 -2.26 11.55 2.30
C ARG A 110 -1.72 10.20 2.76
N VAL A 111 -0.52 9.86 2.31
CA VAL A 111 0.16 8.62 2.66
C VAL A 111 1.47 8.97 3.35
N THR A 112 1.53 8.79 4.67
CA THR A 112 2.76 8.94 5.43
C THR A 112 3.35 7.57 5.72
N ALA A 113 4.67 7.47 5.77
CA ALA A 113 5.39 6.25 6.09
C ALA A 113 6.44 6.52 7.17
N HIS A 114 6.55 5.62 8.13
CA HIS A 114 7.48 5.69 9.25
C HIS A 114 8.25 4.38 9.35
N ASP A 115 9.57 4.46 9.21
CA ASP A 115 10.48 3.34 9.43
C ASP A 115 10.56 3.05 10.93
N LEU A 116 10.14 1.86 11.33
CA LEU A 116 10.10 1.47 12.74
C LEU A 116 11.49 1.18 13.32
N ASP A 117 12.45 0.85 12.47
CA ASP A 117 13.78 0.42 12.88
C ASP A 117 14.73 1.62 13.00
N ASN A 118 14.47 2.69 12.24
CA ASN A 118 15.36 3.86 12.15
C ASN A 118 14.73 5.19 12.64
N ASP A 119 13.45 5.19 13.01
CA ASP A 119 12.64 6.39 13.40
C ASP A 119 12.53 7.46 12.30
N ASP A 120 12.87 7.13 11.06
CA ASP A 120 12.83 8.02 9.91
C ASP A 120 11.39 8.14 9.37
N LYS A 121 10.94 9.36 9.02
CA LYS A 121 9.59 9.67 8.51
C LYS A 121 9.63 10.10 7.04
N TYR A 122 8.58 9.72 6.33
CA TYR A 122 8.33 10.06 4.95
C TYR A 122 6.88 10.46 4.77
N GLU A 123 6.62 11.40 3.87
CA GLU A 123 5.28 11.85 3.55
C GLU A 123 5.14 11.95 2.02
N GLY A 124 4.04 11.41 1.50
CA GLY A 124 3.58 11.62 0.14
C GLY A 124 2.12 12.03 0.18
N VAL A 125 1.75 13.01 -0.64
CA VAL A 125 0.34 13.44 -0.78
C VAL A 125 -0.20 12.88 -2.07
N LEU A 126 -1.38 12.26 -2.02
CA LEU A 126 -2.12 11.86 -3.19
C LEU A 126 -3.38 12.74 -3.32
N ASP A 127 -3.39 13.58 -4.35
CA ASP A 127 -4.61 14.26 -4.76
C ASP A 127 -5.51 13.25 -5.51
N LEU A 128 -6.71 13.00 -4.97
CA LEU A 128 -7.68 12.08 -5.56
C LEU A 128 -8.54 12.75 -6.65
N LEU A 129 -8.39 14.06 -6.84
CA LEU A 129 -9.11 14.87 -7.83
C LEU A 129 -8.25 15.32 -9.00
N ALA A 130 -6.92 15.09 -8.95
CA ALA A 130 -6.07 15.36 -10.10
C ALA A 130 -6.50 14.45 -11.26
N GLU A 131 -6.87 15.06 -12.39
CA GLU A 131 -7.07 14.32 -13.64
C GLU A 131 -5.78 13.53 -13.92
N GLN A 132 -5.88 12.21 -14.01
CA GLN A 132 -4.74 11.35 -14.34
C GLN A 132 -4.33 11.63 -15.79
N ASP A 133 -3.43 12.58 -16.00
CA ASP A 133 -2.59 12.57 -17.18
C ASP A 133 -1.63 11.37 -17.04
N GLU A 134 -1.72 10.40 -17.94
CA GLU A 134 -1.03 9.10 -17.87
C GLU A 134 0.53 9.18 -17.81
N ASP A 135 1.12 10.38 -17.82
CA ASP A 135 2.55 10.64 -17.91
C ASP A 135 3.19 11.34 -16.69
N GLU A 136 2.45 11.74 -15.65
CA GLU A 136 3.03 12.39 -14.47
C GLU A 136 2.96 11.51 -13.21
N THR A 137 4.11 10.98 -12.79
CA THR A 137 4.28 10.45 -11.43
C THR A 137 4.14 11.62 -10.44
N PRO A 138 3.27 11.55 -9.41
CA PRO A 138 3.10 12.64 -8.47
C PRO A 138 4.43 12.96 -7.79
N ASP A 139 4.81 14.24 -7.82
CA ASP A 139 6.02 14.75 -7.18
C ASP A 139 5.94 14.53 -5.67
N ILE A 140 6.80 13.64 -5.16
CA ILE A 140 6.96 13.42 -3.74
C ILE A 140 7.85 14.54 -3.20
N ILE A 141 7.25 15.51 -2.51
CA ILE A 141 7.97 16.58 -1.82
C ILE A 141 8.59 16.00 -0.55
N LEU A 142 9.92 15.95 -0.52
CA LEU A 142 10.69 15.62 0.68
C LEU A 142 10.88 16.91 1.49
N ASP A 143 10.26 17.02 2.66
CA ASP A 143 10.65 18.04 3.63
C ASP A 143 11.98 17.61 4.28
N GLU A 144 13.01 18.45 4.12
CA GLU A 144 14.39 18.28 4.64
C GLU A 144 14.50 18.41 6.18
#